data_AF-W4VKY0-F1
#
_entry.id   AF-W4VKY0-F1
#
_cell.length_a   1.000
_cell.length_b   1.000
_cell.length_c   1.000
_cell.angle_alpha   90.00
_cell.angle_beta   90.00
_cell.angle_gamma   90.00
#
_symmetry.space_group_name_H-M   'P 1'
#
loop_
_entity.id
_entity.type
_entity.pdbx_description
1 polymer ?
#
loop_
_entity_poly.entity_id
_entity_poly.type
_entity_poly.pdbx_seq_one_letter_code
_entity_poly.pdbx_strand_id
1 'polypeptide(L)'
;MLPEGVRGKSFLERGTTPLRDRYVGNAKMFEEHEKNNLLQAYQQQHIYQNITAPLYDQVSQDDPVNQMQYIDIHTWLRGDILLKADKMTMAHSLELRVPFLDKEVFQTAKEIPVNLKITNGTTKYILRQAARGIVPDHVLDRKKLGFPVPIRHWLKNELNSWAKQLIQESQTDHLINKKVIWHLLDEHCIGKRDNSRKIWTVLMFMLWYQIYVEHKFDISQLQTEDKTESKLVHV
;
A
#
# COMPACT_ATOMS: atom_id res chain seq x y z
N MET A 1 -14.68 0.07 26.48
CA MET A 1 -13.78 -0.13 25.31
C MET A 1 -12.35 -0.34 25.82
N LEU A 2 -11.56 -1.22 25.20
CA LEU A 2 -10.15 -1.38 25.57
C LEU A 2 -9.35 -0.10 25.23
N PRO A 3 -8.47 0.39 26.12
CA PRO A 3 -7.58 1.52 25.84
C PRO A 3 -6.74 1.32 24.57
N GLU A 4 -6.33 2.41 23.92
CA GLU A 4 -5.34 2.34 22.85
C GLU A 4 -4.00 1.76 23.35
N GLY A 5 -3.35 0.95 22.52
CA GLY A 5 -2.05 0.34 22.85
C GLY A 5 -2.13 -1.01 23.57
N VAL A 6 -3.32 -1.48 23.96
CA VAL A 6 -3.48 -2.83 24.54
C VAL A 6 -3.18 -3.91 23.50
N ARG A 7 -2.20 -4.77 23.80
CA ARG A 7 -1.84 -5.92 22.96
C ARG A 7 -3.07 -6.83 22.78
N GLY A 8 -3.38 -7.18 21.54
CA GLY A 8 -4.53 -8.03 21.22
C GLY A 8 -5.82 -7.27 20.87
N LYS A 9 -5.94 -5.98 21.20
CA LYS A 9 -7.10 -5.15 20.84
C LYS A 9 -7.41 -5.22 19.34
N SER A 10 -6.41 -5.03 18.48
CA SER A 10 -6.59 -5.10 17.02
C SER A 10 -6.91 -6.51 16.51
N PHE A 11 -6.61 -7.58 17.26
CA PHE A 11 -7.05 -8.93 16.91
C PHE A 11 -8.54 -9.11 17.22
N LEU A 12 -8.98 -8.63 18.39
CA LEU A 12 -10.39 -8.64 18.78
C LEU A 12 -11.24 -7.79 17.83
N GLU A 13 -10.80 -6.57 17.51
CA GLU A 13 -11.48 -5.71 16.53
C GLU A 13 -11.60 -6.41 15.16
N ARG A 14 -10.51 -7.01 14.65
CA ARG A 14 -10.59 -7.76 13.40
C ARG A 14 -11.46 -9.03 13.48
N GLY A 15 -11.52 -9.68 14.63
CA GLY A 15 -12.36 -10.86 14.84
C GLY A 15 -13.84 -10.55 15.02
N THR A 16 -14.18 -9.34 15.43
CA THR A 16 -15.55 -8.93 15.79
C THR A 16 -16.17 -7.93 14.83
N THR A 17 -15.37 -7.21 14.03
CA THR A 17 -15.88 -6.34 12.97
C THR A 17 -16.11 -7.17 11.69
N PRO A 18 -17.31 -7.08 11.07
CA PRO A 18 -17.61 -7.78 9.82
C PRO A 18 -16.58 -7.46 8.74
N LEU A 19 -16.27 -8.44 7.89
CA LEU A 19 -15.23 -8.31 6.86
C LEU A 19 -15.46 -7.07 5.97
N ARG A 20 -16.69 -6.91 5.49
CA ARG A 20 -17.15 -5.78 4.65
C ARG A 20 -16.89 -4.41 5.25
N ASP A 21 -16.84 -4.32 6.59
CA ASP A 21 -16.70 -3.04 7.29
C ASP A 21 -15.24 -2.72 7.61
N ARG A 22 -14.33 -3.70 7.51
CA ARG A 22 -12.92 -3.53 7.92
C ARG A 22 -11.88 -3.76 6.82
N TYR A 23 -12.23 -4.47 5.75
CA TYR A 23 -11.26 -4.88 4.74
C TYR A 23 -11.41 -4.09 3.44
N VAL A 24 -10.39 -3.27 3.15
CA VAL A 24 -10.15 -2.59 1.87
C VAL A 24 -8.70 -2.84 1.42
N GLY A 25 -8.19 -4.03 1.76
CA GLY A 25 -6.81 -4.42 1.47
C GLY A 25 -5.77 -3.56 2.18
N ASN A 26 -4.59 -3.45 1.57
CA ASN A 26 -3.48 -2.68 2.11
C ASN A 26 -3.67 -1.16 1.99
N ALA A 27 -4.75 -0.68 1.38
CA ALA A 27 -5.03 0.73 1.15
C ALA A 27 -5.56 1.49 2.38
N LYS A 28 -5.92 0.78 3.46
CA LYS A 28 -6.43 1.43 4.69
C LYS A 28 -5.31 2.15 5.45
N MET A 29 -5.13 3.45 5.18
CA MET A 29 -4.09 4.28 5.81
C MET A 29 -4.57 4.99 7.08
N PHE A 30 -5.78 5.55 7.04
CA PHE A 30 -6.37 6.35 8.11
C PHE A 30 -7.76 5.82 8.43
N GLU A 31 -8.10 5.79 9.72
CA GLU A 31 -9.48 5.62 10.16
C GLU A 31 -10.28 6.92 9.93
N GLU A 32 -11.62 6.83 9.88
CA GLU A 32 -12.47 7.98 9.54
C GLU A 32 -12.31 9.16 10.53
N HIS A 33 -12.14 8.88 11.82
CA HIS A 33 -11.87 9.93 12.82
C HIS A 33 -10.51 10.62 12.60
N GLU A 34 -9.52 9.90 12.07
CA GLU A 34 -8.21 10.47 11.75
C GLU A 34 -8.28 11.33 10.49
N LYS A 35 -9.07 10.92 9.49
CA LYS A 35 -9.35 11.74 8.32
C LYS A 35 -10.05 13.05 8.69
N ASN A 36 -11.01 12.99 9.62
CA ASN A 36 -11.70 14.19 10.14
C ASN A 36 -10.73 15.19 10.79
N ASN A 37 -9.70 14.70 11.50
CA ASN A 37 -8.69 15.57 12.08
C ASN A 37 -7.68 16.09 11.04
N LEU A 38 -7.40 15.28 10.01
CA LEU A 38 -6.39 15.55 8.98
C LEU A 38 -6.90 16.51 7.89
N LEU A 39 -8.13 16.36 7.43
CA LEU A 39 -8.68 17.10 6.29
C LEU A 39 -9.46 18.33 6.76
N GLN A 40 -9.25 19.47 6.09
CA GLN A 40 -9.97 20.71 6.41
C GLN A 40 -11.47 20.62 6.05
N ALA A 41 -11.79 19.90 4.97
CA ALA A 41 -13.15 19.72 4.46
C ALA A 41 -13.51 18.23 4.44
N TYR A 42 -13.46 17.57 5.60
CA TYR A 42 -13.87 16.18 5.70
C TYR A 42 -15.38 16.01 5.45
N GLN A 43 -15.71 15.01 4.65
CA GLN A 43 -17.09 14.69 4.29
C GLN A 43 -17.41 13.26 4.72
N GLN A 44 -18.36 13.11 5.65
CA GLN A 44 -18.75 11.81 6.21
C GLN A 44 -19.37 10.87 5.17
N GLN A 45 -19.86 11.40 4.05
CA GLN A 45 -20.35 10.61 2.92
C GLN A 45 -19.24 10.02 2.03
N HIS A 46 -17.96 10.36 2.24
CA HIS A 46 -16.85 9.90 1.42
C HIS A 46 -16.00 8.83 2.13
N ILE A 47 -16.68 7.84 2.70
CA ILE A 47 -16.05 6.67 3.32
C ILE A 47 -15.67 5.63 2.27
N TYR A 48 -14.63 4.84 2.54
CA TYR A 48 -14.14 3.84 1.58
C TYR A 48 -15.18 2.73 1.31
N GLN A 49 -16.09 2.49 2.25
CA GLN A 49 -17.15 1.50 2.14
C GLN A 49 -18.08 1.82 0.97
N ASN A 50 -18.25 3.09 0.58
CA ASN A 50 -19.05 3.45 -0.59
C ASN A 50 -18.41 2.96 -1.90
N ILE A 51 -17.09 2.79 -1.92
CA ILE A 51 -16.34 2.23 -3.05
C ILE A 51 -16.39 0.70 -3.01
N THR A 52 -16.22 0.10 -1.83
CA THR A 52 -16.12 -1.37 -1.71
C THR A 52 -17.47 -2.08 -1.62
N ALA A 53 -18.54 -1.44 -1.18
CA ALA A 53 -19.85 -2.08 -0.98
C ALA A 53 -20.38 -2.73 -2.27
N PRO A 54 -20.41 -2.06 -3.44
CA PRO A 54 -20.87 -2.69 -4.68
C PRO A 54 -20.02 -3.90 -5.11
N LEU A 55 -18.75 -3.95 -4.68
CA LEU A 55 -17.87 -5.09 -4.94
C LEU A 55 -18.16 -6.24 -3.98
N TYR A 56 -18.41 -5.95 -2.69
CA TYR A 56 -18.81 -6.96 -1.72
C TYR A 56 -20.17 -7.58 -2.07
N ASP A 57 -21.11 -6.79 -2.58
CA ASP A 57 -22.43 -7.29 -2.96
C ASP A 57 -22.34 -8.38 -4.04
N GLN A 58 -21.38 -8.26 -4.97
CA GLN A 58 -21.13 -9.24 -6.03
C GLN A 58 -20.60 -10.60 -5.54
N VAL A 59 -19.99 -10.63 -4.36
CA VAL A 59 -19.36 -11.84 -3.78
C VAL A 59 -19.89 -12.14 -2.37
N SER A 60 -21.10 -11.66 -2.05
CA SER A 60 -21.67 -11.74 -0.70
C SER A 60 -21.86 -13.17 -0.18
N GLN A 61 -22.02 -14.13 -1.09
CA GLN A 61 -22.20 -15.56 -0.80
C GLN A 61 -20.90 -16.37 -0.83
N ASP A 62 -19.78 -15.74 -1.22
CA ASP A 62 -18.50 -16.42 -1.30
C ASP A 62 -17.86 -16.58 0.09
N ASP A 63 -16.92 -17.53 0.19
CA ASP A 63 -16.05 -17.63 1.35
C ASP A 63 -15.30 -16.31 1.62
N PRO A 64 -15.13 -15.88 2.89
CA PRO A 64 -14.44 -14.64 3.25
C PRO A 64 -13.06 -14.45 2.59
N VAL A 65 -12.32 -15.54 2.35
CA VAL A 65 -11.03 -15.49 1.65
C VAL A 65 -11.21 -15.06 0.20
N ASN A 66 -12.20 -15.63 -0.49
CA ASN A 66 -12.52 -15.26 -1.87
C ASN A 66 -13.04 -13.83 -1.95
N GLN A 67 -13.85 -13.39 -0.98
CA GLN A 67 -14.28 -11.99 -0.89
C GLN A 67 -13.08 -11.04 -0.78
N MET A 68 -12.14 -11.31 0.13
CA MET A 68 -10.91 -10.50 0.26
C MET A 68 -10.11 -10.46 -1.05
N GLN A 69 -9.92 -11.61 -1.71
CA GLN A 69 -9.23 -11.69 -3.00
C GLN A 69 -9.93 -10.86 -4.07
N TYR A 70 -11.27 -10.93 -4.14
CA TYR A 70 -12.06 -10.19 -5.10
C TYR A 70 -11.91 -8.67 -4.91
N ILE A 71 -11.99 -8.20 -3.66
CA ILE A 71 -11.75 -6.79 -3.32
C ILE A 71 -10.33 -6.38 -3.70
N ASP A 72 -9.31 -7.16 -3.37
CA ASP A 72 -7.91 -6.83 -3.70
C ASP A 72 -7.71 -6.74 -5.22
N ILE A 73 -8.27 -7.66 -6.02
CA ILE A 73 -8.18 -7.62 -7.49
C ILE A 73 -8.78 -6.32 -8.05
N HIS A 74 -9.94 -5.92 -7.55
CA HIS A 74 -10.69 -4.76 -8.06
C HIS A 74 -10.23 -3.41 -7.48
N THR A 75 -9.40 -3.42 -6.42
CA THR A 75 -8.91 -2.21 -5.78
C THR A 75 -7.38 -2.17 -5.77
N TRP A 76 -6.75 -2.87 -4.82
CA TRP A 76 -5.32 -2.78 -4.53
C TRP A 76 -4.42 -3.27 -5.67
N LEU A 77 -4.76 -4.38 -6.33
CA LEU A 77 -3.97 -4.95 -7.42
C LEU A 77 -3.86 -3.97 -8.58
N ARG A 78 -5.01 -3.48 -9.08
CA ARG A 78 -5.06 -2.56 -10.22
C ARG A 78 -4.62 -1.13 -9.86
N GLY A 79 -4.97 -0.66 -8.66
CA GLY A 79 -4.82 0.74 -8.26
C GLY A 79 -3.49 1.08 -7.61
N ASP A 80 -2.70 0.08 -7.19
CA ASP A 80 -1.42 0.28 -6.52
C ASP A 80 -0.33 -0.61 -7.14
N ILE A 81 -0.47 -1.94 -7.05
CA ILE A 81 0.58 -2.87 -7.45
C ILE A 81 0.92 -2.77 -8.94
N LEU A 82 -0.07 -2.90 -9.82
CA LEU A 82 0.15 -2.87 -11.26
C LEU A 82 0.50 -1.47 -11.74
N LEU A 83 -0.18 -0.45 -11.22
CA LEU A 83 0.07 0.94 -11.58
C LEU A 83 1.51 1.35 -11.30
N LYS A 84 2.04 1.02 -10.12
CA LYS A 84 3.41 1.34 -9.74
C LYS A 84 4.41 0.57 -10.59
N ALA A 85 4.20 -0.74 -10.74
CA ALA A 85 5.17 -1.57 -11.45
C ALA A 85 5.28 -1.14 -12.92
N ASP A 86 4.15 -0.91 -13.59
CA ASP A 86 4.09 -0.43 -14.98
C ASP A 86 4.74 0.95 -15.16
N LYS A 87 4.33 1.96 -14.35
CA LYS A 87 4.90 3.32 -14.45
C LYS A 87 6.40 3.35 -14.24
N MET A 88 6.91 2.57 -13.27
CA MET A 88 8.34 2.55 -12.96
C MET A 88 9.15 1.85 -14.05
N THR A 89 8.65 0.77 -14.66
CA THR A 89 9.40 0.09 -15.72
C THR A 89 9.34 0.85 -17.04
N MET A 90 8.17 1.39 -17.39
CA MET A 90 8.00 2.18 -18.62
C MET A 90 8.80 3.49 -18.60
N ALA A 91 9.01 4.10 -17.42
CA ALA A 91 9.91 5.25 -17.26
C ALA A 91 11.36 4.95 -17.67
N HIS A 92 11.74 3.68 -17.74
CA HIS A 92 13.07 3.21 -18.15
C HIS A 92 13.02 2.34 -19.41
N SER A 93 11.95 2.44 -20.22
CA SER A 93 11.77 1.64 -21.45
C SER A 93 11.85 0.12 -21.22
N LEU A 94 11.46 -0.35 -20.03
CA LEU A 94 11.41 -1.76 -19.68
C LEU A 94 9.98 -2.28 -19.72
N GLU A 95 9.75 -3.38 -20.46
CA GLU A 95 8.47 -4.09 -20.48
C GLU A 95 8.37 -5.02 -19.27
N LEU A 96 7.42 -4.76 -18.36
CA LEU A 96 7.11 -5.67 -17.26
C LEU A 96 6.09 -6.73 -17.69
N ARG A 97 6.35 -7.99 -17.37
CA ARG A 97 5.37 -9.08 -17.52
C ARG A 97 4.96 -9.64 -16.17
N VAL A 98 3.68 -10.01 -16.06
CA VAL A 98 3.04 -10.50 -14.84
C VAL A 98 2.40 -11.89 -15.06
N PRO A 99 3.18 -12.98 -15.19
CA PRO A 99 2.67 -14.30 -15.59
C PRO A 99 1.56 -14.87 -14.70
N PHE A 100 1.56 -14.52 -13.40
CA PHE A 100 0.50 -14.95 -12.48
C PHE A 100 -0.87 -14.30 -12.76
N LEU A 101 -0.93 -13.26 -13.58
CA LEU A 101 -2.16 -12.61 -14.03
C LEU A 101 -2.55 -13.01 -15.46
N ASP A 102 -1.86 -13.99 -16.05
CA ASP A 102 -2.32 -14.61 -17.27
C ASP A 102 -3.74 -15.18 -17.09
N LYS A 103 -4.56 -15.08 -18.14
CA LYS A 103 -5.98 -15.44 -18.07
C LYS A 103 -6.19 -16.93 -17.80
N GLU A 104 -5.36 -17.80 -18.37
CA GLU A 104 -5.44 -19.25 -18.18
C GLU A 104 -4.99 -19.64 -16.76
N VAL A 105 -3.93 -18.98 -16.27
CA VAL A 105 -3.47 -19.15 -14.89
C VAL A 105 -4.56 -18.71 -13.91
N PHE A 106 -5.20 -17.57 -14.15
CA PHE A 106 -6.29 -17.07 -13.32
C PHE A 106 -7.53 -17.98 -13.37
N GLN A 107 -7.88 -18.49 -14.55
CA GLN A 107 -9.02 -19.39 -14.73
C GLN A 107 -8.84 -20.69 -13.94
N THR A 108 -7.63 -21.21 -13.86
CA THR A 108 -7.32 -22.34 -12.98
C THR A 108 -7.34 -21.92 -11.50
N ALA A 109 -6.70 -20.79 -11.18
CA ALA A 109 -6.51 -20.35 -9.79
C ALA A 109 -7.83 -19.98 -9.08
N LYS A 110 -8.83 -19.47 -9.80
CA LYS A 110 -10.14 -19.07 -9.22
C LYS A 110 -10.96 -20.28 -8.75
N GLU A 111 -10.76 -21.45 -9.37
CA GLU A 111 -11.51 -22.69 -9.08
C GLU A 111 -10.94 -23.46 -7.89
N ILE A 112 -9.74 -23.10 -7.44
CA ILE A 112 -9.07 -23.76 -6.31
C ILE A 112 -9.92 -23.60 -5.03
N PRO A 113 -10.27 -24.69 -4.34
CA PRO A 113 -10.93 -24.63 -3.03
C PRO A 113 -10.13 -23.85 -1.99
N VAL A 114 -10.81 -23.10 -1.12
CA VAL A 114 -10.16 -22.22 -0.11
C VAL A 114 -9.24 -23.00 0.84
N ASN A 115 -9.63 -24.21 1.23
CA ASN A 115 -8.82 -25.12 2.06
C ASN A 115 -7.53 -25.62 1.35
N LEU A 116 -7.37 -25.39 0.05
CA LEU A 116 -6.11 -25.64 -0.68
C LEU A 116 -5.32 -24.33 -0.92
N LYS A 117 -5.96 -23.16 -0.80
CA LYS A 117 -5.27 -21.86 -0.81
C LYS A 117 -4.56 -21.59 0.52
N ILE A 118 -5.27 -21.86 1.64
CA ILE A 118 -4.82 -21.62 3.01
C ILE A 118 -5.11 -22.88 3.84
N THR A 119 -4.06 -23.52 4.34
CA THR A 119 -4.18 -24.73 5.18
C THR A 119 -2.91 -24.94 6.00
N ASN A 120 -3.01 -25.71 7.09
CA ASN A 120 -1.88 -26.07 7.95
C ASN A 120 -1.04 -24.86 8.41
N GLY A 121 -1.71 -23.74 8.69
CA GLY A 121 -1.05 -22.49 9.09
C GLY A 121 -0.22 -21.81 7.99
N THR A 122 -0.31 -22.27 6.73
CA THR A 122 0.42 -21.70 5.60
C THR A 122 -0.51 -21.12 4.53
N THR A 123 0.03 -20.18 3.78
CA THR A 123 -0.62 -19.54 2.63
C THR A 123 0.03 -20.01 1.34
N LYS A 124 -0.71 -19.96 0.23
CA LYS A 124 -0.26 -20.41 -1.09
C LYS A 124 0.07 -21.91 -1.07
N TYR A 125 -0.66 -22.70 -0.28
CA TYR A 125 -0.32 -24.09 -0.03
C TYR A 125 -0.23 -24.90 -1.34
N ILE A 126 -1.30 -24.90 -2.13
CA ILE A 126 -1.34 -25.63 -3.40
C ILE A 126 -0.27 -25.15 -4.40
N LEU A 127 0.01 -23.84 -4.44
CA LEU A 127 1.08 -23.28 -5.28
C LEU A 127 2.46 -23.81 -4.85
N ARG A 128 2.71 -23.90 -3.54
CA ARG A 128 3.96 -24.49 -3.03
C ARG A 128 4.06 -25.97 -3.38
N GLN A 129 2.96 -26.73 -3.27
CA GLN A 129 2.95 -28.15 -3.65
C GLN A 129 3.20 -28.33 -5.15
N ALA A 130 2.54 -27.55 -6.00
CA ALA A 130 2.71 -27.60 -7.45
C ALA A 130 4.13 -27.25 -7.92
N ALA A 131 4.89 -26.48 -7.11
CA ALA A 131 6.26 -26.09 -7.41
C ALA A 131 7.33 -27.02 -6.80
N ARG A 132 6.95 -28.03 -5.99
CA ARG A 132 7.92 -28.99 -5.44
C ARG A 132 8.57 -29.79 -6.56
N GLY A 133 9.87 -30.08 -6.40
CA GLY A 133 10.68 -30.71 -7.45
C GLY A 133 11.16 -29.75 -8.55
N ILE A 134 10.60 -28.55 -8.66
CA ILE A 134 11.05 -27.50 -9.58
C ILE A 134 11.85 -26.42 -8.83
N VAL A 135 11.35 -25.98 -7.69
CA VAL A 135 11.99 -24.96 -6.84
C VAL A 135 12.57 -25.63 -5.59
N PRO A 136 13.78 -25.28 -5.13
CA PRO A 136 14.36 -25.84 -3.92
C PRO A 136 13.45 -25.68 -2.70
N ASP A 137 13.33 -26.75 -1.90
CA ASP A 137 12.39 -26.79 -0.76
C ASP A 137 12.62 -25.66 0.24
N HIS A 138 13.88 -25.26 0.50
CA HIS A 138 14.18 -24.16 1.41
C HIS A 138 13.61 -22.79 0.94
N VAL A 139 13.44 -22.59 -0.37
CA VAL A 139 12.76 -21.41 -0.93
C VAL A 139 11.25 -21.55 -0.78
N LEU A 140 10.73 -22.75 -1.08
CA LEU A 140 9.31 -23.08 -0.99
C LEU A 140 8.77 -23.08 0.42
N ASP A 141 9.59 -23.36 1.44
CA ASP A 141 9.18 -23.46 2.84
C ASP A 141 9.50 -22.16 3.63
N ARG A 142 10.15 -21.19 2.97
CA ARG A 142 10.43 -19.87 3.55
C ARG A 142 9.12 -19.18 3.98
N LYS A 143 9.18 -18.50 5.13
CA LYS A 143 8.11 -17.59 5.57
C LYS A 143 7.92 -16.49 4.52
N LYS A 144 6.66 -16.09 4.31
CA LYS A 144 6.33 -14.99 3.38
C LYS A 144 7.04 -13.73 3.85
N LEU A 145 7.91 -13.20 3.01
CA LEU A 145 8.54 -11.89 3.18
C LEU A 145 7.99 -10.99 2.09
N GLY A 146 7.51 -9.80 2.47
CA GLY A 146 7.15 -8.78 1.50
C GLY A 146 8.38 -8.10 0.92
N PHE A 147 8.17 -7.01 0.19
CA PHE A 147 9.22 -6.11 -0.25
C PHE A 147 9.12 -4.80 0.56
N PRO A 148 9.51 -4.80 1.85
CA PRO A 148 9.37 -3.61 2.67
C PRO A 148 10.29 -2.51 2.15
N VAL A 149 9.71 -1.36 1.83
CA VAL A 149 10.49 -0.14 1.58
C VAL A 149 10.87 0.44 2.96
N PRO A 150 12.14 0.80 3.22
CA PRO A 150 12.61 1.20 4.54
C PRO A 150 12.20 2.65 4.92
N ILE A 151 10.99 3.07 4.54
CA ILE A 151 10.41 4.39 4.83
C ILE A 151 10.44 4.70 6.33
N ARG A 152 10.21 3.68 7.18
CA ARG A 152 10.32 3.79 8.64
C ARG A 152 11.69 4.26 9.12
N HIS A 153 12.76 3.86 8.44
CA HIS A 153 14.11 4.27 8.79
C HIS A 153 14.45 5.61 8.14
N TRP A 154 14.07 5.79 6.87
CA TRP A 154 14.31 7.01 6.13
C TRP A 154 13.65 8.24 6.75
N LEU A 155 12.38 8.16 7.16
CA LEU A 155 11.68 9.29 7.77
C LEU A 155 12.26 9.72 9.13
N LYS A 156 13.02 8.85 9.80
CA LYS A 156 13.75 9.18 11.04
C LYS A 156 15.10 9.84 10.76
N ASN A 157 15.69 9.50 9.62
CA ASN A 157 17.08 9.79 9.30
C ASN A 157 17.16 10.56 7.97
N GLU A 158 17.59 9.88 6.90
CA GLU A 158 17.97 10.44 5.59
C GLU A 158 16.89 11.33 4.94
N LEU A 159 15.61 10.99 5.10
CA LEU A 159 14.49 11.74 4.52
C LEU A 159 13.78 12.64 5.54
N ASN A 160 14.25 12.74 6.79
CA ASN A 160 13.59 13.54 7.81
C ASN A 160 13.56 15.02 7.42
N SER A 161 14.70 15.61 7.08
CA SER A 161 14.81 17.01 6.68
C SER A 161 13.98 17.32 5.44
N TRP A 162 14.03 16.43 4.44
CA TRP A 162 13.21 16.55 3.22
C TRP A 162 11.70 16.52 3.55
N ALA A 163 11.26 15.59 4.41
CA ALA A 163 9.86 15.50 4.80
C ALA A 163 9.40 16.79 5.51
N LYS A 164 10.21 17.30 6.44
CA LYS A 164 9.94 18.56 7.16
C LYS A 164 9.81 19.75 6.20
N GLN A 165 10.75 19.86 5.27
CA GLN A 165 10.74 20.91 4.26
C GLN A 165 9.50 20.81 3.35
N LEU A 166 9.16 19.62 2.87
CA LEU A 166 7.97 19.40 2.05
C LEU A 166 6.67 19.77 2.78
N ILE A 167 6.53 19.39 4.06
CA ILE A 167 5.38 19.77 4.89
C ILE A 167 5.31 21.29 5.05
N GLN A 168 6.45 21.94 5.29
CA GLN A 168 6.50 23.39 5.47
C GLN A 168 6.11 24.14 4.19
N GLU A 169 6.67 23.75 3.05
CA GLU A 169 6.57 24.49 1.79
C GLU A 169 5.32 24.21 0.97
N SER A 170 4.71 23.04 1.08
CA SER A 170 3.53 22.69 0.29
C SER A 170 2.33 23.58 0.63
N GLN A 171 1.66 24.17 -0.36
CA GLN A 171 0.51 25.08 -0.21
C GLN A 171 -0.82 24.33 0.00
N THR A 172 -0.80 23.28 0.82
CA THR A 172 -1.93 22.38 1.07
C THR A 172 -2.73 22.71 2.33
N ASP A 173 -2.45 23.83 3.01
CA ASP A 173 -3.09 24.21 4.29
C ASP A 173 -4.62 24.30 4.24
N HIS A 174 -5.19 24.61 3.07
CA HIS A 174 -6.63 24.68 2.83
C HIS A 174 -7.28 23.30 2.61
N LEU A 175 -6.49 22.24 2.43
CA LEU A 175 -6.94 20.85 2.28
C LEU A 175 -6.56 20.00 3.49
N ILE A 176 -5.37 20.22 4.04
CA ILE A 176 -4.74 19.38 5.05
C ILE A 176 -4.34 20.22 6.26
N ASN A 177 -4.73 19.75 7.44
CA ASN A 177 -4.24 20.24 8.71
C ASN A 177 -2.82 19.71 8.97
N LYS A 178 -1.81 20.49 8.54
CA LYS A 178 -0.39 20.12 8.68
C LYS A 178 0.04 19.84 10.13
N LYS A 179 -0.63 20.40 11.14
CA LYS A 179 -0.32 20.13 12.56
C LYS A 179 -0.43 18.64 12.88
N VAL A 180 -1.38 17.94 12.27
CA VAL A 180 -1.53 16.48 12.43
C VAL A 180 -0.31 15.75 11.87
N ILE A 181 0.20 16.18 10.72
CA ILE A 181 1.36 15.53 10.09
C ILE A 181 2.65 15.79 10.87
N TRP A 182 2.85 17.01 11.35
CA TRP A 182 3.95 17.32 12.27
C TRP A 182 3.93 16.43 13.50
N HIS A 183 2.76 16.29 14.14
CA HIS A 183 2.61 15.42 15.31
C HIS A 183 2.92 13.95 14.98
N LEU A 184 2.40 13.43 13.88
CA LEU A 184 2.67 12.06 13.45
C LEU A 184 4.16 11.82 13.18
N LEU A 185 4.84 12.79 12.56
CA LEU A 185 6.28 12.73 12.28
C LEU A 185 7.10 12.75 13.57
N ASP A 186 6.77 13.62 14.53
CA ASP A 186 7.46 13.68 15.81
C ASP A 186 7.32 12.37 16.60
N GLU A 187 6.09 11.86 16.74
CA GLU A 187 5.84 10.56 17.39
C GLU A 187 6.61 9.41 16.72
N HIS A 188 6.74 9.47 15.39
CA HIS A 188 7.49 8.47 14.63
C HIS A 188 8.99 8.54 14.92
N CYS A 189 9.55 9.75 14.90
CA CYS A 189 10.98 9.99 15.12
C CYS A 189 11.41 9.54 16.51
N ILE A 190 10.65 9.91 17.55
CA ILE A 190 10.94 9.49 18.95
C ILE A 190 10.61 8.02 19.22
N GLY A 191 10.04 7.29 18.25
CA GLY A 191 9.76 5.86 18.36
C GLY A 191 8.50 5.51 19.16
N LYS A 192 7.64 6.49 19.45
CA LYS A 192 6.38 6.27 20.19
C LYS A 192 5.39 5.41 19.40
N ARG A 193 5.25 5.66 18.09
CA ARG A 193 4.37 4.89 17.18
C ARG A 193 4.99 4.78 15.79
N ASP A 194 4.65 3.71 15.05
CA ASP A 194 5.01 3.61 13.63
C ASP A 194 3.97 4.30 12.75
N ASN A 195 4.15 5.60 12.51
CA ASN A 195 3.30 6.41 11.64
C ASN A 195 3.82 6.49 10.19
N SER A 196 4.85 5.70 9.82
CA SER A 196 5.57 5.87 8.54
C SER A 196 4.67 5.85 7.32
N ARG A 197 3.72 4.91 7.24
CA ARG A 197 2.79 4.79 6.10
C ARG A 197 1.86 6.00 5.98
N LYS A 198 1.30 6.47 7.10
CA LYS A 198 0.41 7.64 7.15
C LYS A 198 1.12 8.90 6.68
N ILE A 199 2.31 9.14 7.23
CA ILE A 199 3.16 10.28 6.85
C ILE A 199 3.47 10.20 5.35
N TRP A 200 3.96 9.05 4.88
CA TRP A 200 4.34 8.87 3.48
C TRP A 200 3.19 9.13 2.52
N THR A 201 1.98 8.63 2.81
CA THR A 201 0.78 8.91 2.00
C THR A 201 0.54 10.40 1.81
N VAL A 202 0.68 11.19 2.88
CA VAL A 202 0.44 12.64 2.82
C VAL A 202 1.61 13.37 2.16
N LEU A 203 2.85 12.96 2.40
CA LEU A 203 4.02 13.52 1.70
C LEU A 203 3.94 13.30 0.19
N MET A 204 3.52 12.12 -0.27
CA MET A 204 3.34 11.86 -1.71
C MET A 204 2.25 12.74 -2.32
N PHE A 205 1.15 12.99 -1.58
CA PHE A 205 0.14 13.95 -2.02
C PHE A 205 0.67 15.38 -2.09
N MET A 206 1.42 15.84 -1.07
CA MET A 206 2.03 17.17 -1.05
C MET A 206 3.03 17.35 -2.20
N LEU A 207 3.84 16.33 -2.49
CA LEU A 207 4.77 16.34 -3.62
C LEU A 207 4.02 16.42 -4.96
N TRP A 208 2.99 15.60 -5.14
CA TRP A 208 2.13 15.66 -6.31
C TRP A 208 1.50 17.06 -6.46
N TYR A 209 1.01 17.65 -5.37
CA TYR A 209 0.41 18.97 -5.37
C TYR A 209 1.43 20.06 -5.76
N GLN A 210 2.67 19.98 -5.25
CA GLN A 210 3.76 20.87 -5.65
C GLN A 210 4.08 20.81 -7.15
N ILE A 211 4.05 19.60 -7.73
CA ILE A 211 4.35 19.40 -9.16
C ILE A 211 3.19 19.93 -10.03
N TYR A 212 1.96 19.55 -9.72
CA TYR A 212 0.83 19.72 -10.66
C TYR A 212 -0.10 20.89 -10.35
N VAL A 213 -0.09 21.43 -9.14
CA VAL A 213 -0.98 22.53 -8.73
C VAL A 213 -0.19 23.79 -8.40
N GLU A 214 0.90 23.66 -7.64
CA GLU A 214 1.78 24.80 -7.33
C GLU A 214 2.76 25.11 -8.47
N HIS A 215 2.94 24.17 -9.42
CA HIS A 215 3.91 24.24 -10.51
C HIS A 215 5.33 24.61 -10.04
N LYS A 216 5.71 24.12 -8.86
CA LYS A 216 7.00 24.42 -8.24
C LYS A 216 8.19 23.83 -9.00
N PHE A 217 7.95 22.73 -9.70
CA PHE A 217 8.96 22.04 -10.49
C PHE A 217 8.63 22.17 -11.97
N ASP A 218 9.64 22.47 -12.78
CA ASP A 218 9.53 22.41 -14.23
C ASP A 218 9.67 20.94 -14.68
N ILE A 219 8.54 20.35 -15.10
CA ILE A 219 8.49 18.94 -15.52
C ILE A 219 9.38 18.69 -16.75
N SER A 220 9.63 19.70 -17.58
CA SER A 220 10.52 19.54 -18.74
C SER A 220 11.96 19.24 -18.32
N GLN A 221 12.39 19.72 -17.16
CA GLN A 221 13.72 19.44 -16.59
C GLN A 221 13.83 18.02 -16.02
N LEU A 222 12.70 17.37 -15.71
CA LEU A 222 12.68 15.96 -15.28
C LEU A 222 12.70 14.98 -16.46
N GLN A 223 12.48 15.47 -17.69
CA GLN A 223 12.49 14.67 -18.92
C GLN A 223 13.86 14.66 -19.59
N THR A 224 14.74 15.60 -19.27
CA THR A 224 16.15 15.53 -19.65
C THR A 224 16.79 14.35 -18.95
N GLU A 225 17.26 13.36 -19.73
CA GLU A 225 17.99 12.20 -19.23
C GLU A 225 19.05 12.63 -18.21
N ASP A 226 18.99 12.02 -17.02
CA ASP A 226 20.10 12.08 -16.08
C ASP A 226 21.25 11.35 -16.78
N LYS A 227 22.20 12.11 -17.35
CA LYS A 227 23.43 11.57 -17.94
C LYS A 227 24.23 10.92 -16.83
N THR A 228 23.81 9.73 -16.45
CA THR A 228 24.55 8.91 -15.51
C THR A 228 25.73 8.39 -16.31
N GLU A 229 26.83 9.14 -16.31
CA GLU A 229 28.07 8.68 -16.93
C GLU A 229 28.39 7.30 -16.36
N SER A 230 28.57 6.32 -17.25
CA SER A 230 28.95 4.97 -16.86
C SER A 230 30.24 5.03 -16.04
N LYS A 231 30.18 4.60 -14.77
CA LYS A 231 31.37 4.43 -13.92
C LYS A 231 32.24 3.24 -14.35
N LEU A 232 31.79 2.47 -15.34
CA LEU A 232 32.64 1.47 -15.99
C LEU A 232 33.50 2.22 -17.00
N VAL A 233 34.71 2.58 -16.57
CA VAL A 233 35.82 2.92 -17.45
C VAL A 233 35.97 1.77 -18.44
N HIS A 234 35.96 2.08 -19.73
CA HIS A 234 36.17 1.11 -20.80
C HIS A 234 37.37 0.20 -20.47
N VAL A 235 37.11 -1.10 -20.33
CA VAL A 235 38.14 -2.15 -20.35
C VAL A 235 38.38 -2.53 -21.80
#